data_AF-A0A819V7P3-F1
#
_entry.id   AF-A0A819V7P3-F1
#
_cell.length_a   1.000
_cell.length_b   1.000
_cell.length_c   1.000
_cell.angle_alpha   90.00
_cell.angle_beta   90.00
_cell.angle_gamma   90.00
#
_symmetry.space_group_name_H-M   'P 1'
#
loop_
_entity.id
_entity.type
_entity.pdbx_description
1 polymer ?
#
loop_
_entity_poly.entity_id
_entity_poly.type
_entity_poly.pdbx_seq_one_letter_code
_entity_poly.pdbx_strand_id
1 'polypeptide(L)'
;MSRNKQQHNGKPDHYGDGEEKKFEIAKIYQNASSFTHFEDLCNDIIYEIFDYLDMYHVYDSFFNLNIRFRNPLLNFPFPIKINMSLLSKRNCQSYYKQFIIPNISRITYLHLWNPFNISIVYESLNNIVLRISTSDDIAYLNANRWQQLILSDIVHLRIFDIEHSYNLKDHNNQTIFSSLIKQFTSPFWIERGWYFANQYPSRDGLNCGIFYSIRSRRRRDYILSSEKDQKNDSNHVTSDFHLVHHVHIQNQSAMDNCSIYFPNADELTVSVDEYISHDSTIVILNRILPLNKLNKIIINSEHFPFDIVVKILSFTPNCSKLILHSLLLNENDRTSLKNEPTFRVISNK
;
A
#
# COMPACT_ATOMS: atom_id res chain seq x y z
N MET A 1 -8.81 -93.16 54.08
CA MET A 1 -7.85 -92.49 54.98
C MET A 1 -8.09 -90.98 54.90
N SER A 2 -8.57 -90.43 56.01
CA SER A 2 -8.93 -89.03 56.21
C SER A 2 -7.72 -88.10 56.09
N ARG A 3 -7.88 -86.96 55.41
CA ARG A 3 -7.13 -85.73 55.73
C ARG A 3 -7.97 -84.47 55.45
N ASN A 4 -8.34 -83.82 56.56
CA ASN A 4 -8.68 -82.41 56.65
C ASN A 4 -7.50 -81.53 56.20
N LYS A 5 -7.78 -80.38 55.59
CA LYS A 5 -7.03 -79.11 55.67
C LYS A 5 -7.93 -77.99 55.10
N GLN A 6 -8.50 -77.18 55.98
CA GLN A 6 -8.05 -75.84 56.38
C GLN A 6 -8.53 -74.73 55.43
N GLN A 7 -9.56 -74.03 55.90
CA GLN A 7 -10.07 -72.75 55.39
C GLN A 7 -9.04 -71.64 55.64
N HIS A 8 -8.78 -70.83 54.62
CA HIS A 8 -8.11 -69.53 54.74
C HIS A 8 -9.06 -68.44 54.26
N ASN A 9 -9.47 -67.57 55.17
CA ASN A 9 -10.24 -66.35 54.88
C ASN A 9 -9.35 -65.35 54.13
N GLY A 10 -9.66 -65.12 52.84
CA GLY A 10 -9.15 -63.99 52.08
C GLY A 10 -10.13 -62.82 52.14
N LYS A 11 -9.66 -61.65 52.60
CA LYS A 11 -10.40 -60.38 52.53
C LYS A 11 -10.65 -60.01 51.06
N PRO A 12 -11.81 -59.43 50.71
CA PRO A 12 -12.03 -58.88 49.38
C PRO A 12 -11.27 -57.57 49.24
N ASP A 13 -10.29 -57.53 48.33
CA ASP A 13 -9.62 -56.30 47.95
C ASP A 13 -10.57 -55.42 47.16
N HIS A 14 -10.76 -54.21 47.68
CA HIS A 14 -11.62 -53.17 47.15
C HIS A 14 -10.93 -52.49 45.95
N TYR A 15 -10.86 -53.19 44.82
CA TYR A 15 -10.46 -52.62 43.53
C TYR A 15 -11.72 -52.28 42.73
N GLY A 16 -12.21 -51.05 42.86
CA GLY A 16 -13.41 -50.62 42.14
C GLY A 16 -13.73 -49.13 42.29
N ASP A 17 -12.77 -48.25 41.99
CA ASP A 17 -13.07 -46.81 41.74
C ASP A 17 -12.05 -46.12 40.81
N GLY A 18 -11.06 -46.86 40.30
CA GLY A 18 -9.97 -46.29 39.49
C GLY A 18 -10.18 -46.35 37.98
N GLU A 19 -10.99 -47.28 37.47
CA GLU A 19 -11.20 -47.46 36.03
C GLU A 19 -12.40 -46.67 35.48
N GLU A 20 -13.48 -46.48 36.26
CA GLU A 20 -14.63 -45.67 35.82
C GLU A 20 -14.25 -44.19 35.62
N LYS A 21 -13.41 -43.61 36.50
CA LYS A 21 -12.91 -42.24 36.32
C LYS A 21 -11.99 -42.08 35.09
N LYS A 22 -11.27 -43.13 34.67
CA LYS A 22 -10.44 -43.07 33.46
C LYS A 22 -11.28 -43.11 32.18
N PHE A 23 -12.39 -43.86 32.18
CA PHE A 23 -13.34 -43.86 31.05
C PHE A 23 -14.13 -42.56 30.95
N GLU A 24 -14.45 -41.92 32.06
CA GLU A 24 -15.16 -40.64 32.08
C GLU A 24 -14.28 -39.47 31.59
N ILE A 25 -13.01 -39.44 32.00
CA ILE A 25 -12.03 -38.43 31.53
C ILE A 25 -11.74 -38.61 30.03
N ALA A 26 -11.63 -39.85 29.53
CA ALA A 26 -11.44 -40.10 28.09
C ALA A 26 -12.63 -39.64 27.22
N LYS A 27 -13.86 -39.73 27.76
CA LYS A 27 -15.08 -39.22 27.10
C LYS A 27 -15.15 -37.69 27.07
N ILE A 28 -14.62 -37.03 28.10
CA ILE A 28 -14.52 -35.56 28.15
C ILE A 28 -13.50 -35.05 27.10
N TYR A 29 -12.36 -35.75 26.93
CA TYR A 29 -11.38 -35.38 25.89
C TYR A 29 -11.83 -35.71 24.46
N GLN A 30 -12.67 -36.73 24.24
CA GLN A 30 -13.26 -36.99 22.93
C GLN A 30 -14.32 -35.95 22.51
N ASN A 31 -14.94 -35.26 23.47
CA ASN A 31 -15.94 -34.22 23.20
C ASN A 31 -15.35 -32.80 23.13
N ALA A 32 -14.07 -32.60 23.44
CA ALA A 32 -13.46 -31.27 23.58
C ALA A 32 -12.55 -30.84 22.41
N SER A 33 -12.35 -31.67 21.38
CA SER A 33 -11.62 -31.25 20.18
C SER A 33 -12.56 -30.99 19.00
N SER A 34 -13.52 -30.07 19.18
CA SER A 34 -14.17 -29.49 18.01
C SER A 34 -13.13 -28.59 17.32
N PHE A 35 -12.33 -29.18 16.44
CA PHE A 35 -11.52 -28.40 15.52
C PHE A 35 -12.49 -27.58 14.68
N THR A 36 -12.54 -26.28 14.92
CA THR A 36 -13.25 -25.37 14.01
C THR A 36 -12.45 -25.32 12.72
N HIS A 37 -13.06 -25.73 11.61
CA HIS A 37 -12.44 -25.62 10.31
C HIS A 37 -12.52 -24.17 9.84
N PHE A 38 -11.57 -23.75 9.01
CA PHE A 38 -11.60 -22.41 8.40
C PHE A 38 -12.89 -22.17 7.59
N GLU A 39 -13.48 -23.25 7.05
CA GLU A 39 -14.75 -23.24 6.31
C GLU A 39 -15.96 -22.89 7.19
N ASP A 40 -15.86 -23.08 8.50
CA ASP A 40 -16.92 -22.81 9.47
C ASP A 40 -17.03 -21.31 9.81
N LEU A 41 -16.07 -20.49 9.36
CA LEU A 41 -16.12 -19.04 9.51
C LEU A 41 -17.28 -18.45 8.70
N CYS A 42 -17.96 -17.46 9.25
CA CYS A 42 -18.95 -16.69 8.52
C CYS A 42 -18.29 -15.84 7.42
N ASN A 43 -19.08 -15.42 6.43
CA ASN A 43 -18.57 -14.62 5.30
C ASN A 43 -17.90 -13.33 5.74
N ASP A 44 -18.42 -12.68 6.78
CA ASP A 44 -17.90 -11.38 7.23
C ASP A 44 -16.44 -11.50 7.69
N ILE A 45 -16.12 -12.54 8.46
CA ILE A 45 -14.75 -12.81 8.91
C ILE A 45 -13.85 -13.23 7.74
N ILE A 46 -14.37 -14.04 6.80
CA ILE A 46 -13.61 -14.40 5.59
C ILE A 46 -13.28 -13.14 4.77
N TYR A 47 -14.24 -12.23 4.63
CA TYR A 47 -14.03 -10.99 3.90
C TYR A 47 -13.02 -10.08 4.57
N GLU A 48 -13.10 -9.94 5.90
CA GLU A 48 -12.12 -9.21 6.68
C GLU A 48 -10.71 -9.76 6.46
N ILE A 49 -10.54 -11.09 6.51
CA ILE A 49 -9.25 -11.74 6.23
C ILE A 49 -8.78 -11.44 4.79
N PHE A 50 -9.68 -11.50 3.81
CA PHE A 50 -9.32 -11.24 2.41
C PHE A 50 -8.95 -9.78 2.14
N ASP A 51 -9.46 -8.81 2.89
CA ASP A 51 -9.11 -7.39 2.73
C ASP A 51 -7.64 -7.09 3.09
N TYR A 52 -7.03 -7.93 3.94
CA TYR A 52 -5.60 -7.84 4.28
C TYR A 52 -4.68 -8.49 3.23
N LEU A 53 -5.23 -9.22 2.25
CA LEU A 53 -4.46 -10.00 1.27
C LEU A 53 -4.57 -9.41 -0.13
N ASP A 54 -3.54 -9.60 -0.95
CA ASP A 54 -3.67 -9.30 -2.37
C ASP A 54 -4.69 -10.25 -3.02
N MET A 55 -5.63 -9.69 -3.77
CA MET A 55 -6.74 -10.44 -4.36
C MET A 55 -6.26 -11.58 -5.27
N TYR A 56 -5.08 -11.46 -5.89
CA TYR A 56 -4.52 -12.55 -6.66
C TYR A 56 -4.19 -13.76 -5.78
N HIS A 57 -3.53 -13.55 -4.64
CA HIS A 57 -3.20 -14.64 -3.71
C HIS A 57 -4.45 -15.30 -3.15
N VAL A 58 -5.47 -14.50 -2.85
CA VAL A 58 -6.77 -15.02 -2.40
C VAL A 58 -7.40 -15.89 -3.49
N TYR A 59 -7.43 -15.42 -4.73
CA TYR A 59 -7.95 -16.21 -5.84
C TYR A 59 -7.16 -17.51 -6.03
N ASP A 60 -5.84 -17.43 -6.12
CA ASP A 60 -4.98 -18.58 -6.41
C ASP A 60 -5.11 -19.66 -5.32
N SER A 61 -5.18 -19.22 -4.05
CA SER A 61 -5.28 -20.10 -2.90
C SER A 61 -6.68 -20.68 -2.69
N PHE A 62 -7.75 -19.89 -2.88
CA PHE A 62 -9.09 -20.25 -2.41
C PHE A 62 -10.12 -20.52 -3.52
N PHE A 63 -9.94 -19.99 -4.74
CA PHE A 63 -10.97 -20.05 -5.78
C PHE A 63 -11.29 -21.47 -6.26
N ASN A 64 -10.29 -22.35 -6.22
CA ASN A 64 -10.40 -23.75 -6.66
C ASN A 64 -10.59 -24.76 -5.52
N LEU A 65 -10.61 -24.33 -4.25
CA LEU A 65 -10.76 -25.25 -3.12
C LEU A 65 -12.15 -25.89 -3.08
N ASN A 66 -13.19 -25.06 -2.99
CA ASN A 66 -14.58 -25.51 -2.95
C ASN A 66 -15.54 -24.36 -3.29
N ILE A 67 -16.83 -24.69 -3.41
CA ILE A 67 -17.88 -23.71 -3.71
C ILE A 67 -18.07 -22.68 -2.58
N ARG A 68 -17.78 -23.07 -1.33
CA ARG A 68 -17.90 -22.23 -0.12
C ARG A 68 -16.98 -21.02 -0.18
N PHE A 69 -15.76 -21.13 -0.71
CA PHE A 69 -14.84 -20.00 -0.91
C PHE A 69 -14.99 -19.33 -2.27
N ARG A 70 -15.34 -20.07 -3.33
CA ARG A 70 -15.55 -19.49 -4.66
C ARG A 70 -16.68 -18.46 -4.68
N ASN A 71 -17.81 -18.76 -4.04
CA ASN A 71 -18.98 -17.88 -4.05
C ASN A 71 -18.72 -16.51 -3.39
N PRO A 72 -18.09 -16.43 -2.20
CA PRO A 72 -17.64 -15.17 -1.60
C PRO A 72 -16.73 -14.36 -2.51
N LEU A 73 -15.82 -14.98 -3.26
CA LEU A 73 -14.90 -14.28 -4.16
C LEU A 73 -15.62 -13.63 -5.34
N LEU A 74 -16.57 -14.35 -5.94
CA LEU A 74 -17.36 -13.84 -7.06
C LEU A 74 -18.37 -12.77 -6.64
N ASN A 75 -18.84 -12.81 -5.39
CA ASN A 75 -19.84 -11.88 -4.84
C ASN A 75 -19.27 -11.00 -3.72
N PHE A 76 -17.97 -10.76 -3.74
CA PHE A 76 -17.31 -9.92 -2.74
C PHE A 76 -18.00 -8.53 -2.78
N PRO A 77 -18.28 -7.84 -1.66
CA PRO A 77 -18.97 -6.53 -1.74
C PRO A 77 -17.98 -5.36 -1.82
N PHE A 78 -16.70 -5.59 -1.52
CA PHE A 78 -15.71 -4.52 -1.38
C PHE A 78 -15.01 -4.16 -2.69
N PRO A 79 -14.44 -2.95 -2.79
CA PRO A 79 -13.53 -2.58 -3.87
C PRO A 79 -12.35 -3.55 -3.99
N ILE A 80 -12.06 -4.00 -5.20
CA ILE A 80 -10.96 -4.95 -5.44
C ILE A 80 -9.69 -4.19 -5.84
N LYS A 81 -8.57 -4.56 -5.21
CA LYS A 81 -7.22 -4.14 -5.58
C LYS A 81 -6.45 -5.37 -6.05
N ILE A 82 -5.87 -5.30 -7.25
CA ILE A 82 -5.15 -6.43 -7.86
C ILE A 82 -3.72 -6.00 -8.16
N ASN A 83 -2.75 -6.73 -7.60
CA ASN A 83 -1.36 -6.64 -8.01
C ASN A 83 -0.96 -7.83 -8.88
N MET A 84 -0.92 -7.63 -10.21
CA MET A 84 -0.51 -8.68 -11.16
C MET A 84 1.00 -8.83 -11.29
N SER A 85 1.81 -8.18 -10.45
CA SER A 85 3.26 -8.28 -10.58
C SER A 85 3.84 -9.67 -10.35
N LEU A 86 3.08 -10.52 -9.64
CA LEU A 86 3.49 -11.88 -9.28
C LEU A 86 2.92 -12.96 -10.23
N LEU A 87 2.13 -12.57 -11.23
CA LEU A 87 1.40 -13.49 -12.10
C LEU A 87 2.27 -14.00 -13.27
N SER A 88 2.37 -15.32 -13.42
CA SER A 88 2.87 -15.91 -14.66
C SER A 88 1.90 -15.67 -15.82
N LYS A 89 2.41 -15.61 -17.07
CA LYS A 89 1.59 -15.38 -18.28
C LYS A 89 0.44 -16.37 -18.41
N ARG A 90 0.65 -17.64 -18.07
CA ARG A 90 -0.37 -18.70 -18.14
C ARG A 90 -1.48 -18.49 -17.10
N ASN A 91 -1.11 -18.16 -15.86
CA ASN A 91 -2.07 -17.94 -14.78
C ASN A 91 -2.88 -16.66 -15.03
N CYS A 92 -2.25 -15.65 -15.62
CA CYS A 92 -2.89 -14.37 -15.94
C CYS A 92 -4.14 -14.53 -16.81
N GLN A 93 -4.10 -15.37 -17.86
CA GLN A 93 -5.24 -15.52 -18.76
C GLN A 93 -6.44 -16.20 -18.08
N SER A 94 -6.17 -17.20 -17.23
CA SER A 94 -7.22 -17.91 -16.48
C SER A 94 -7.83 -17.00 -15.42
N TYR A 95 -6.99 -16.34 -14.62
CA TYR A 95 -7.40 -15.37 -13.60
C TYR A 95 -8.22 -14.24 -14.22
N TYR A 96 -7.79 -13.74 -15.37
CA TYR A 96 -8.50 -12.69 -16.08
C TYR A 96 -9.94 -13.11 -16.43
N LYS A 97 -10.08 -14.24 -17.14
CA LYS A 97 -11.39 -14.71 -17.61
C LYS A 97 -12.33 -15.08 -16.47
N GLN A 98 -11.82 -15.70 -15.42
CA GLN A 98 -12.65 -16.27 -14.36
C GLN A 98 -12.95 -15.30 -13.22
N PHE A 99 -12.08 -14.30 -13.00
CA PHE A 99 -12.21 -13.41 -11.84
C PHE A 99 -12.26 -11.93 -12.22
N ILE A 100 -11.38 -11.45 -13.10
CA ILE A 100 -11.32 -10.02 -13.44
C ILE A 100 -12.55 -9.59 -14.23
N ILE A 101 -12.91 -10.29 -15.31
CA ILE A 101 -14.07 -9.93 -16.15
C ILE A 101 -15.36 -9.84 -15.32
N PRO A 102 -15.73 -10.84 -14.51
CA PRO A 102 -16.98 -10.78 -13.75
C PRO A 102 -17.01 -9.66 -12.69
N ASN A 103 -15.84 -9.23 -12.21
CA ASN A 103 -15.72 -8.26 -11.13
C ASN A 103 -15.20 -6.90 -11.58
N ILE A 104 -15.20 -6.63 -12.89
CA ILE A 104 -14.49 -5.51 -13.48
C ILE A 104 -14.98 -4.15 -12.98
N SER A 105 -16.28 -4.02 -12.74
CA SER A 105 -16.92 -2.83 -12.19
C SER A 105 -16.50 -2.51 -10.75
N ARG A 106 -15.90 -3.48 -10.05
CA ARG A 106 -15.50 -3.39 -8.64
C ARG A 106 -14.01 -3.18 -8.46
N ILE A 107 -13.22 -3.34 -9.53
CA ILE A 107 -11.77 -3.13 -9.49
C ILE A 107 -11.48 -1.64 -9.44
N THR A 108 -10.87 -1.18 -8.36
CA THR A 108 -10.50 0.23 -8.17
C THR A 108 -9.02 0.49 -8.39
N TYR A 109 -8.21 -0.56 -8.35
CA TYR A 109 -6.77 -0.50 -8.54
C TYR A 109 -6.27 -1.75 -9.25
N LEU A 110 -5.47 -1.56 -10.29
CA LEU A 110 -4.87 -2.62 -11.09
C LEU A 110 -3.39 -2.28 -11.32
N HIS A 111 -2.49 -3.09 -10.78
CA HIS A 111 -1.05 -2.97 -11.02
C HIS A 111 -0.60 -4.07 -11.97
N LEU A 112 0.03 -3.69 -13.09
CA LEU A 112 0.47 -4.59 -14.16
C LEU A 112 1.99 -4.58 -14.27
N TRP A 113 2.63 -5.75 -14.33
CA TRP A 113 4.07 -5.84 -14.59
C TRP A 113 4.44 -5.59 -16.05
N ASN A 114 3.59 -6.05 -16.97
CA ASN A 114 3.75 -5.80 -18.38
C ASN A 114 2.39 -5.47 -19.03
N PRO A 115 2.08 -4.18 -19.19
CA PRO A 115 0.81 -3.71 -19.76
C PRO A 115 0.63 -4.10 -21.23
N PHE A 116 1.71 -4.46 -21.93
CA PHE A 116 1.66 -4.90 -23.33
C PHE A 116 1.28 -6.37 -23.52
N ASN A 117 1.20 -7.16 -22.44
CA ASN A 117 0.89 -8.58 -22.52
C ASN A 117 -0.60 -8.90 -22.32
N ILE A 118 -1.46 -7.89 -22.12
CA ILE A 118 -2.85 -8.12 -21.70
C ILE A 118 -3.87 -7.32 -22.52
N SER A 119 -3.86 -7.51 -23.84
CA SER A 119 -4.86 -6.91 -24.75
C SER A 119 -6.31 -7.20 -24.30
N ILE A 120 -6.57 -8.39 -23.77
CA ILE A 120 -7.91 -8.83 -23.38
C ILE A 120 -8.48 -8.01 -22.19
N VAL A 121 -7.63 -7.39 -21.35
CA VAL A 121 -8.08 -6.68 -20.12
C VAL A 121 -8.88 -5.41 -20.40
N TYR A 122 -8.63 -4.76 -21.53
CA TYR A 122 -8.95 -3.34 -21.63
C TYR A 122 -10.31 -3.03 -22.27
N GLU A 123 -10.88 -3.98 -23.03
CA GLU A 123 -12.18 -3.81 -23.70
C GLU A 123 -13.35 -3.53 -22.75
N SER A 124 -13.25 -3.94 -21.48
CA SER A 124 -14.35 -3.92 -20.52
C SER A 124 -14.22 -2.86 -19.42
N LEU A 125 -13.14 -2.07 -19.42
CA LEU A 125 -12.84 -1.13 -18.35
C LEU A 125 -13.15 0.32 -18.79
N ASN A 126 -14.26 0.88 -18.29
CA ASN A 126 -14.57 2.31 -18.45
C ASN A 126 -13.90 3.14 -17.34
N ASN A 127 -13.34 4.32 -17.67
CA ASN A 127 -12.72 5.28 -16.73
C ASN A 127 -11.45 4.82 -16.00
N ILE A 128 -10.57 4.09 -16.68
CA ILE A 128 -9.33 3.57 -16.08
C ILE A 128 -8.32 4.67 -15.74
N VAL A 129 -7.60 4.47 -14.65
CA VAL A 129 -6.33 5.15 -14.36
C VAL A 129 -5.22 4.12 -14.52
N LEU A 130 -4.42 4.25 -15.58
CA LEU A 130 -3.26 3.38 -15.81
C LEU A 130 -2.03 4.03 -15.18
N ARG A 131 -1.46 3.36 -14.18
CA ARG A 131 -0.23 3.76 -13.50
C ARG A 131 0.87 2.75 -13.78
N ILE A 132 1.98 3.24 -14.31
CA ILE A 132 3.13 2.44 -14.70
C ILE A 132 4.35 2.97 -13.95
N SER A 133 5.04 2.10 -13.22
CA SER A 133 6.33 2.39 -12.59
C SER A 133 7.32 1.35 -13.06
N THR A 134 8.35 1.76 -13.80
CA THR A 134 9.29 0.84 -14.46
C THR A 134 10.72 1.38 -14.44
N SER A 135 11.68 0.51 -14.74
CA SER A 135 13.09 0.88 -14.85
C SER A 135 13.77 0.19 -16.03
N ASP A 136 14.72 0.88 -16.66
CA ASP A 136 15.70 0.42 -17.66
C ASP A 136 15.19 -0.14 -19.00
N ASP A 137 13.94 -0.62 -19.07
CA ASP A 137 13.35 -1.14 -20.31
C ASP A 137 12.87 0.01 -21.22
N ILE A 138 13.69 0.31 -22.22
CA ILE A 138 13.44 1.35 -23.23
C ILE A 138 12.13 1.17 -23.99
N ALA A 139 11.56 -0.04 -24.02
CA ALA A 139 10.29 -0.30 -24.68
C ALA A 139 9.12 0.50 -24.06
N TYR A 140 9.23 0.88 -22.78
CA TYR A 140 8.26 1.72 -22.08
C TYR A 140 8.29 3.19 -22.50
N LEU A 141 9.37 3.63 -23.16
CA LEU A 141 9.51 5.00 -23.68
C LEU A 141 9.05 5.12 -25.15
N ASN A 142 8.53 4.05 -25.75
CA ASN A 142 7.98 4.10 -27.11
C ASN A 142 6.55 4.66 -27.08
N ALA A 143 6.41 5.97 -27.28
CA ALA A 143 5.10 6.64 -27.24
C ALA A 143 4.14 6.11 -28.33
N ASN A 144 4.65 5.77 -29.52
CA ASN A 144 3.81 5.23 -30.59
C ASN A 144 3.18 3.89 -30.20
N ARG A 145 3.94 3.03 -29.52
CA ARG A 145 3.44 1.74 -29.02
C ARG A 145 2.33 1.94 -27.99
N TRP A 146 2.50 2.90 -27.08
CA TRP A 146 1.47 3.25 -26.12
C TRP A 146 0.23 3.84 -26.76
N GLN A 147 0.41 4.77 -27.70
CA GLN A 147 -0.68 5.36 -28.46
C GLN A 147 -1.48 4.27 -29.20
N GLN A 148 -0.81 3.33 -29.85
CA GLN A 148 -1.47 2.19 -30.51
C GLN A 148 -2.28 1.37 -29.50
N LEU A 149 -1.67 0.94 -28.40
CA LEU A 149 -2.35 0.18 -27.34
C LEU A 149 -3.58 0.90 -26.78
N ILE A 150 -3.47 2.21 -26.54
CA ILE A 150 -4.58 3.01 -26.00
C ILE A 150 -5.71 3.14 -27.04
N LEU A 151 -5.37 3.28 -28.32
CA LEU A 151 -6.37 3.37 -29.39
C LEU A 151 -7.00 2.03 -29.76
N SER A 152 -6.29 0.91 -29.63
CA SER A 152 -6.81 -0.42 -29.94
C SER A 152 -7.59 -1.02 -28.77
N ASP A 153 -7.00 -0.98 -27.58
CA ASP A 153 -7.45 -1.81 -26.46
C ASP A 153 -8.01 -0.96 -25.32
N ILE A 154 -7.46 0.24 -25.04
CA ILE A 154 -7.78 1.05 -23.85
C ILE A 154 -8.44 2.40 -24.18
N VAL A 155 -9.42 2.39 -25.09
CA VAL A 155 -10.00 3.62 -25.65
C VAL A 155 -10.66 4.54 -24.61
N HIS A 156 -11.09 3.99 -23.47
CA HIS A 156 -11.70 4.71 -22.35
C HIS A 156 -10.72 5.06 -21.22
N LEU A 157 -9.41 5.03 -21.50
CA LEU A 157 -8.39 5.43 -20.54
C LEU A 157 -8.55 6.91 -20.17
N ARG A 158 -8.80 7.17 -18.88
CA ARG A 158 -9.00 8.53 -18.36
C ARG A 158 -7.66 9.18 -17.99
N ILE A 159 -6.77 8.44 -17.35
CA ILE A 159 -5.49 8.94 -16.89
C ILE A 159 -4.40 7.96 -17.31
N PHE A 160 -3.39 8.46 -18.02
CA PHE A 160 -2.14 7.77 -18.28
C PHE A 160 -1.03 8.38 -17.43
N ASP A 161 -0.54 7.62 -16.46
CA ASP A 161 0.43 8.04 -15.46
C ASP A 161 1.63 7.09 -15.52
N ILE A 162 2.79 7.57 -15.98
CA ILE A 162 4.00 6.78 -16.11
C ILE A 162 5.12 7.40 -15.28
N GLU A 163 5.93 6.55 -14.68
CA GLU A 163 7.23 6.88 -14.10
C GLU A 163 8.21 5.81 -14.58
N HIS A 164 9.28 6.25 -15.24
CA HIS A 164 10.27 5.39 -15.83
C HIS A 164 11.67 5.91 -15.50
N SER A 165 12.41 5.15 -14.70
CA SER A 165 13.81 5.41 -14.43
C SER A 165 14.68 4.71 -15.47
N TYR A 166 15.76 5.33 -15.91
CA TYR A 166 16.66 4.73 -16.91
C TYR A 166 18.11 5.11 -16.68
N ASN A 167 19.02 4.20 -17.00
CA ASN A 167 20.45 4.42 -16.88
C ASN A 167 21.06 5.13 -18.10
N LEU A 168 21.86 6.17 -17.86
CA LEU A 168 22.55 7.02 -18.84
C LEU A 168 24.04 6.68 -19.00
N LYS A 169 24.51 5.54 -18.49
CA LYS A 169 25.93 5.14 -18.58
C LYS A 169 26.51 5.10 -20.00
N ASP A 170 25.68 4.98 -21.04
CA ASP A 170 26.12 5.03 -22.43
C ASP A 170 25.63 6.33 -23.11
N HIS A 171 26.57 7.14 -23.60
CA HIS A 171 26.27 8.37 -24.33
C HIS A 171 25.40 8.13 -25.57
N ASN A 172 25.50 6.96 -26.21
CA ASN A 172 24.64 6.62 -27.34
C ASN A 172 23.16 6.52 -26.92
N ASN A 173 22.89 6.08 -25.68
CA ASN A 173 21.53 5.94 -25.18
C ASN A 173 20.87 7.30 -24.94
N GLN A 174 21.62 8.36 -24.62
CA GLN A 174 21.04 9.68 -24.36
C GLN A 174 20.31 10.24 -25.60
N THR A 175 20.89 10.07 -26.79
CA THR A 175 20.27 10.49 -28.05
C THR A 175 19.01 9.68 -28.33
N ILE A 176 19.06 8.36 -28.09
CA ILE A 176 17.91 7.46 -28.28
C ILE A 176 16.78 7.84 -27.31
N PHE A 177 17.07 7.99 -26.01
CA PHE A 177 16.08 8.41 -25.00
C PHE A 177 15.47 9.78 -25.33
N SER A 178 16.29 10.75 -25.71
CA SER A 178 15.81 12.08 -26.10
C SER A 178 14.88 12.00 -27.32
N SER A 179 15.17 11.12 -28.27
CA SER A 179 14.31 10.92 -29.45
C SER A 179 12.98 10.24 -29.11
N LEU A 180 12.98 9.27 -28.17
CA LEU A 180 11.78 8.55 -27.72
C LEU A 180 10.88 9.44 -26.86
N ILE A 181 11.45 10.17 -25.91
CA ILE A 181 10.72 11.08 -25.03
C ILE A 181 10.01 12.18 -25.84
N LYS A 182 10.65 12.70 -26.90
CA LYS A 182 10.02 13.68 -27.82
C LYS A 182 8.74 13.14 -28.48
N GLN A 183 8.55 11.83 -28.58
CA GLN A 183 7.32 11.27 -29.18
C GLN A 183 6.09 11.47 -28.26
N PHE A 184 6.30 11.67 -26.96
CA PHE A 184 5.23 11.98 -26.00
C PHE A 184 4.70 13.42 -26.09
N THR A 185 5.22 14.23 -27.02
CA THR A 185 4.70 15.57 -27.34
C THR A 185 3.85 15.61 -28.61
N SER A 186 3.43 14.44 -29.12
CA SER A 186 2.53 14.39 -30.28
C SER A 186 1.13 14.93 -29.94
N PRO A 187 0.32 15.38 -30.93
CA PRO A 187 -1.04 15.87 -30.71
C PRO A 187 -1.92 14.93 -29.89
N PHE A 188 -1.77 13.61 -30.09
CA PHE A 188 -2.49 12.57 -29.35
C PHE A 188 -2.39 12.73 -27.82
N TRP A 189 -1.19 13.03 -27.31
CA TRP A 189 -0.92 13.20 -25.87
C TRP A 189 -1.42 14.56 -25.37
N ILE A 190 -1.17 15.61 -26.15
CA ILE A 190 -1.54 16.99 -25.81
C ILE A 190 -3.06 17.16 -25.74
N GLU A 191 -3.80 16.65 -26.73
CA GLU A 191 -5.27 16.73 -26.80
C GLU A 191 -5.95 15.98 -25.66
N ARG A 192 -5.34 14.90 -25.16
CA ARG A 192 -5.81 14.17 -23.97
C ARG A 192 -5.41 14.84 -22.66
N GLY A 193 -4.62 15.91 -22.71
CA GLY A 193 -4.06 16.54 -21.53
C GLY A 193 -3.19 15.55 -20.76
N TRP A 194 -2.35 14.77 -21.42
CA TRP A 194 -1.32 13.97 -20.77
C TRP A 194 0.02 14.60 -21.11
N TYR A 195 0.67 15.19 -20.10
CA TYR A 195 1.95 15.86 -20.25
C TYR A 195 3.03 15.06 -19.54
N PHE A 196 4.28 15.25 -19.95
CA PHE A 196 5.39 14.46 -19.45
C PHE A 196 6.64 15.33 -19.29
N ALA A 197 7.42 15.00 -18.29
CA ALA A 197 8.67 15.65 -17.94
C ALA A 197 9.77 14.62 -17.92
N ASN A 198 10.99 15.13 -18.03
CA ASN A 198 12.17 14.33 -17.89
C ASN A 198 13.15 15.08 -16.99
N GLN A 199 13.64 14.40 -15.95
CA GLN A 199 14.61 14.92 -15.00
C GLN A 199 15.92 14.15 -15.09
N TYR A 200 17.01 14.87 -14.86
CA TYR A 200 18.36 14.33 -14.78
C TYR A 200 18.93 14.72 -13.41
N PRO A 201 18.84 13.85 -12.39
CA PRO A 201 19.38 14.14 -11.06
C PRO A 201 20.88 14.42 -11.17
N SER A 202 21.30 15.64 -10.83
CA SER A 202 22.68 16.09 -11.04
C SER A 202 23.63 15.75 -9.89
N ARG A 203 23.15 15.13 -8.80
CA ARG A 203 23.86 15.21 -7.51
C ARG A 203 24.70 14.02 -7.07
N ASP A 204 24.42 12.79 -7.51
CA ASP A 204 25.03 11.62 -6.85
C ASP A 204 25.98 10.80 -7.73
N GLY A 205 26.42 11.34 -8.88
CA GLY A 205 27.21 10.57 -9.86
C GLY A 205 26.47 9.38 -10.46
N LEU A 206 25.19 9.20 -10.09
CA LEU A 206 24.28 8.26 -10.71
C LEU A 206 23.85 8.85 -12.04
N ASN A 207 24.41 8.32 -13.12
CA ASN A 207 23.94 8.56 -14.49
C ASN A 207 22.56 7.91 -14.64
N CYS A 208 21.51 8.48 -14.06
CA CYS A 208 20.13 8.08 -14.28
C CYS A 208 19.30 9.25 -14.77
N GLY A 209 18.26 8.96 -15.55
CA GLY A 209 17.21 9.90 -15.87
C GLY A 209 15.87 9.36 -15.39
N ILE A 210 14.91 10.26 -15.16
CA ILE A 210 13.55 9.90 -14.76
C ILE A 210 12.60 10.58 -15.73
N PHE A 211 11.88 9.78 -16.51
CA PHE A 211 10.77 10.22 -17.36
C PHE A 211 9.46 9.96 -16.63
N TYR A 212 8.60 10.97 -16.51
CA TYR A 212 7.36 10.81 -15.76
C TYR A 212 6.22 11.69 -16.29
N SER A 213 4.99 11.26 -16.04
CA SER A 213 3.79 12.05 -16.33
C SER A 213 3.75 13.31 -15.47
N ILE A 214 3.76 14.47 -16.13
CA ILE A 214 3.31 15.73 -15.53
C ILE A 214 1.79 15.66 -15.53
N ARG A 215 1.20 15.29 -14.40
CA ARG A 215 -0.26 15.23 -14.26
C ARG A 215 -0.89 16.55 -14.68
N SER A 216 -1.64 16.58 -15.79
CA SER A 216 -2.14 17.83 -16.38
C SER A 216 -3.10 18.63 -15.51
N ARG A 217 -3.57 18.07 -14.39
CA ARG A 217 -4.49 18.76 -13.46
C ARG A 217 -4.36 18.35 -11.99
N ARG A 218 -3.25 17.79 -11.49
CA ARG A 218 -3.19 17.43 -10.06
C ARG A 218 -1.83 17.61 -9.42
N ARG A 219 -1.88 18.23 -8.24
CA ARG A 219 -0.99 18.03 -7.10
C ARG A 219 0.48 18.17 -7.47
N ARG A 220 1.01 19.39 -7.32
CA ARG A 220 2.46 19.54 -7.21
C ARG A 220 2.89 18.94 -5.89
N ASP A 221 3.95 18.16 -5.97
CA ASP A 221 4.69 17.68 -4.82
C ASP A 221 5.82 18.68 -4.60
N TYR A 222 6.03 19.10 -3.36
CA TYR A 222 7.14 19.98 -2.99
C TYR A 222 8.01 19.28 -1.97
N ILE A 223 9.28 19.10 -2.31
CA ILE A 223 10.26 18.42 -1.46
C ILE A 223 11.07 19.50 -0.72
N LEU A 224 11.00 19.47 0.61
CA LEU A 224 11.80 20.28 1.51
C LEU A 224 13.06 19.50 1.91
N SER A 225 14.17 19.80 1.25
CA SER A 225 15.53 19.32 1.54
C SER A 225 16.41 20.43 2.15
N SER A 226 17.55 20.08 2.75
CA SER A 226 18.40 21.04 3.50
C SER A 226 19.03 22.11 2.60
N GLU A 227 19.43 23.24 3.20
CA GLU A 227 19.87 24.53 2.63
C GLU A 227 20.80 24.57 1.39
N LYS A 228 21.39 23.45 0.94
CA LYS A 228 22.15 23.44 -0.31
C LYS A 228 21.29 23.68 -1.55
N ASP A 229 19.96 23.54 -1.44
CA ASP A 229 19.01 23.76 -2.54
C ASP A 229 18.45 25.18 -2.63
N GLN A 230 18.31 25.89 -1.51
CA GLN A 230 17.60 27.18 -1.50
C GLN A 230 18.42 28.35 -2.08
N LYS A 231 19.76 28.25 -2.13
CA LYS A 231 20.60 29.34 -2.65
C LYS A 231 20.54 29.54 -4.17
N ASN A 232 20.02 28.58 -4.93
CA ASN A 232 19.93 28.70 -6.40
C ASN A 232 18.53 29.06 -6.91
N ASP A 233 17.50 29.02 -6.05
CA ASP A 233 16.09 29.20 -6.45
C ASP A 233 15.53 30.61 -6.16
N SER A 234 16.37 31.58 -5.77
CA SER A 234 15.93 32.95 -5.44
C SER A 234 15.28 33.71 -6.62
N ASN A 235 15.27 33.14 -7.83
CA ASN A 235 14.61 33.70 -9.01
C ASN A 235 13.30 32.99 -9.39
N HIS A 236 12.89 31.92 -8.70
CA HIS A 236 11.61 31.28 -8.98
C HIS A 236 10.46 32.04 -8.32
N VAL A 237 9.59 32.58 -9.18
CA VAL A 237 8.39 33.35 -8.84
C VAL A 237 7.55 32.60 -7.80
N THR A 238 7.27 33.26 -6.69
CA THR A 238 6.45 32.81 -5.54
C THR A 238 5.01 32.43 -5.89
N SER A 239 4.62 32.48 -7.16
CA SER A 239 3.23 32.37 -7.60
C SER A 239 2.68 30.96 -7.50
N ASP A 240 3.49 29.91 -7.41
CA ASP A 240 3.03 28.56 -7.75
C ASP A 240 2.76 27.64 -6.55
N PHE A 241 2.99 28.08 -5.31
CA PHE A 241 2.82 27.23 -4.12
C PHE A 241 1.36 26.84 -3.84
N HIS A 242 0.40 27.59 -4.37
CA HIS A 242 -1.02 27.24 -4.29
C HIS A 242 -1.38 25.99 -5.12
N LEU A 243 -0.51 25.55 -6.02
CA LEU A 243 -0.68 24.31 -6.80
C LEU A 243 -0.11 23.08 -6.08
N VAL A 244 0.60 23.30 -4.96
CA VAL A 244 1.18 22.23 -4.14
C VAL A 244 0.08 21.63 -3.27
N HIS A 245 -0.10 20.32 -3.43
CA HIS A 245 -1.03 19.53 -2.64
C HIS A 245 -0.31 18.49 -1.78
N HIS A 246 0.95 18.16 -2.08
CA HIS A 246 1.74 17.24 -1.27
C HIS A 246 3.05 17.91 -0.87
N VAL A 247 3.36 17.89 0.42
CA VAL A 247 4.63 18.41 0.97
C VAL A 247 5.42 17.25 1.54
N HIS A 248 6.65 17.07 1.07
CA HIS A 248 7.58 16.05 1.56
C HIS A 248 8.75 16.70 2.30
N ILE A 249 8.82 16.52 3.61
CA ILE A 249 9.89 17.04 4.47
C ILE A 249 10.96 15.96 4.65
N GLN A 250 12.18 16.19 4.15
CA GLN A 250 13.27 15.21 4.18
C GLN A 250 14.28 15.39 5.33
N ASN A 251 14.25 16.49 6.06
CA ASN A 251 15.08 16.66 7.26
C ASN A 251 14.52 17.75 8.17
N GLN A 252 14.96 17.72 9.44
CA GLN A 252 14.55 18.64 10.48
C GLN A 252 14.94 20.09 10.14
N SER A 253 16.17 20.31 9.65
CA SER A 253 16.65 21.65 9.27
C SER A 253 15.78 22.31 8.20
N ALA A 254 15.34 21.55 7.18
CA ALA A 254 14.46 22.04 6.13
C ALA A 254 13.09 22.43 6.69
N MET A 255 12.59 21.66 7.66
CA MET A 255 11.37 21.99 8.38
C MET A 255 11.54 23.29 9.19
N ASP A 256 12.60 23.39 9.98
CA ASP A 256 12.89 24.55 10.85
C ASP A 256 13.08 25.85 10.04
N ASN A 257 13.76 25.75 8.89
CA ASN A 257 14.12 26.89 8.04
C ASN A 257 13.08 27.19 6.95
N CYS A 258 12.01 26.39 6.82
CA CYS A 258 10.99 26.64 5.80
C CYS A 258 10.18 27.91 6.15
N SER A 259 10.28 28.91 5.27
CA SER A 259 9.46 30.14 5.28
C SER A 259 8.28 30.08 4.30
N ILE A 260 8.10 28.97 3.58
CA ILE A 260 7.07 28.80 2.55
C ILE A 260 5.83 28.18 3.19
N TYR A 261 4.67 28.74 2.88
CA TYR A 261 3.36 28.20 3.28
C TYR A 261 2.64 27.59 2.08
N PHE A 262 2.13 26.37 2.22
CA PHE A 262 1.43 25.60 1.18
C PHE A 262 -0.07 25.53 1.49
N PRO A 263 -0.89 26.51 1.06
CA PRO A 263 -2.28 26.67 1.53
C PRO A 263 -3.24 25.57 1.08
N ASN A 264 -2.87 24.81 0.04
CA ASN A 264 -3.67 23.76 -0.58
C ASN A 264 -3.09 22.35 -0.36
N ALA A 265 -2.03 22.24 0.44
CA ALA A 265 -1.47 20.95 0.83
C ALA A 265 -2.52 20.12 1.56
N ASP A 266 -2.79 18.92 1.04
CA ASP A 266 -3.69 17.93 1.60
C ASP A 266 -2.96 16.60 1.91
N GLU A 267 -1.69 16.44 1.50
CA GLU A 267 -0.82 15.35 1.95
C GLU A 267 0.48 15.86 2.55
N LEU A 268 0.95 15.14 3.56
CA LEU A 268 2.23 15.36 4.20
C LEU A 268 3.02 14.05 4.21
N THR A 269 4.26 14.07 3.72
CA THR A 269 5.25 13.03 3.96
C THR A 269 6.38 13.60 4.81
N VAL A 270 6.73 12.93 5.90
CA VAL A 270 7.88 13.29 6.73
C VAL A 270 8.88 12.15 6.71
N SER A 271 10.09 12.41 6.24
CA SER A 271 11.20 11.46 6.16
C SER A 271 12.43 12.09 6.77
N VAL A 272 12.49 12.15 8.11
CA VAL A 272 13.58 12.81 8.83
C VAL A 272 14.45 11.72 9.47
N ASP A 273 15.74 11.69 9.13
CA ASP A 273 16.68 10.72 9.69
C ASP A 273 17.19 11.10 11.09
N GLU A 274 16.99 12.37 11.48
CA GLU A 274 17.47 12.93 12.75
C GLU A 274 16.38 12.95 13.84
N TYR A 275 16.80 13.10 15.10
CA TYR A 275 15.88 13.28 16.21
C TYR A 275 15.10 14.59 16.08
N ILE A 276 13.78 14.46 16.08
CA ILE A 276 12.85 15.59 16.01
C ILE A 276 12.60 16.14 17.42
N SER A 277 12.72 17.46 17.59
CA SER A 277 12.33 18.14 18.83
C SER A 277 10.81 18.06 19.05
N HIS A 278 10.38 17.66 20.25
CA HIS A 278 8.97 17.39 20.55
C HIS A 278 8.07 18.64 20.50
N ASP A 279 8.52 19.75 21.09
CA ASP A 279 7.61 20.86 21.40
C ASP A 279 7.40 21.82 20.22
N SER A 280 8.32 21.87 19.26
CA SER A 280 8.26 22.81 18.13
C SER A 280 7.62 22.23 16.88
N THR A 281 7.64 20.90 16.69
CA THR A 281 7.25 20.26 15.43
C THR A 281 5.83 20.59 14.98
N ILE A 282 4.86 20.56 15.89
CA ILE A 282 3.46 20.90 15.55
C ILE A 282 3.35 22.35 15.09
N VAL A 283 4.01 23.27 15.80
CA VAL A 283 4.01 24.70 15.49
C VAL A 283 4.64 24.93 14.13
N ILE A 284 5.76 24.27 13.84
CA ILE A 284 6.47 24.40 12.57
C ILE A 284 5.67 23.80 11.42
N LEU A 285 5.12 22.59 11.58
CA LEU A 285 4.28 21.98 10.55
C LEU A 285 3.06 22.84 10.22
N ASN A 286 2.40 23.40 11.23
CA ASN A 286 1.24 24.27 11.03
C ASN A 286 1.62 25.63 10.41
N ARG A 287 2.89 26.06 10.54
CA ARG A 287 3.45 27.21 9.82
C ARG A 287 3.72 26.90 8.34
N ILE A 288 4.03 25.65 8.00
CA ILE A 288 4.34 25.21 6.63
C ILE A 288 3.07 24.88 5.85
N LEU A 289 2.05 24.29 6.49
CA LEU A 289 0.83 23.85 5.82
C LEU A 289 -0.36 23.76 6.78
N PRO A 290 -1.60 23.90 6.29
CA PRO A 290 -2.79 23.82 7.13
C PRO A 290 -3.08 22.38 7.55
N LEU A 291 -2.65 21.99 8.76
CA LEU A 291 -2.84 20.63 9.29
C LEU A 291 -4.31 20.17 9.22
N ASN A 292 -5.25 21.08 9.44
CA ASN A 292 -6.68 20.75 9.40
C ASN A 292 -7.20 20.36 8.01
N LYS A 293 -6.45 20.57 6.92
CA LYS A 293 -6.80 20.14 5.56
C LYS A 293 -6.17 18.83 5.13
N LEU A 294 -5.24 18.29 5.93
CA LEU A 294 -4.55 17.05 5.57
C LEU A 294 -5.53 15.87 5.51
N ASN A 295 -5.57 15.19 4.36
CA ASN A 295 -6.32 13.96 4.13
C ASN A 295 -5.44 12.70 4.23
N LYS A 296 -4.11 12.87 4.11
CA LYS A 296 -3.15 11.78 4.15
C LYS A 296 -1.83 12.21 4.78
N ILE A 297 -1.30 11.36 5.63
CA ILE A 297 -0.04 11.56 6.33
C ILE A 297 0.82 10.32 6.14
N ILE A 298 2.06 10.49 5.72
CA ILE A 298 3.07 9.45 5.61
C ILE A 298 4.24 9.84 6.53
N ILE A 299 4.61 8.96 7.44
CA ILE A 299 5.78 9.14 8.30
C ILE A 299 6.74 8.01 7.98
N ASN A 300 7.90 8.36 7.44
CA ASN A 300 8.95 7.45 7.03
C ASN A 300 10.24 7.82 7.75
N SER A 301 10.26 7.63 9.06
CA SER A 301 11.36 8.04 9.93
C SER A 301 11.41 7.08 11.11
N GLU A 302 12.59 6.48 11.34
CA GLU A 302 12.81 5.50 12.41
C GLU A 302 12.73 6.12 13.80
N HIS A 303 13.01 7.42 13.88
CA HIS A 303 13.11 8.18 15.12
C HIS A 303 11.98 9.19 15.29
N PHE A 304 10.87 9.04 14.56
CA PHE A 304 9.71 9.92 14.70
C PHE A 304 8.95 9.61 16.00
N PRO A 305 8.93 10.51 16.99
CA PRO A 305 8.30 10.21 18.27
C PRO A 305 6.78 10.01 18.13
N PHE A 306 6.27 8.93 18.72
CA PHE A 306 4.86 8.56 18.58
C PHE A 306 3.90 9.61 19.18
N ASP A 307 4.28 10.26 20.28
CA ASP A 307 3.47 11.33 20.88
C ASP A 307 3.29 12.51 19.91
N ILE A 308 4.28 12.82 19.08
CA ILE A 308 4.16 13.82 18.01
C ILE A 308 3.15 13.34 16.97
N VAL A 309 3.13 12.06 16.60
CA VAL A 309 2.12 11.51 15.67
C VAL A 309 0.71 11.72 16.22
N VAL A 310 0.48 11.38 17.50
CA VAL A 310 -0.81 11.59 18.18
C VAL A 310 -1.19 13.06 18.19
N LYS A 311 -0.24 13.95 18.50
CA LYS A 311 -0.45 15.40 18.46
C LYS A 311 -0.81 15.86 17.04
N ILE A 312 -0.09 15.45 15.99
CA ILE A 312 -0.42 15.79 14.59
C ILE A 312 -1.86 15.36 14.29
N LEU A 313 -2.24 14.13 14.63
CA LEU A 313 -3.58 13.59 14.39
C LEU A 313 -4.68 14.41 15.07
N SER A 314 -4.40 14.97 16.25
CA SER A 314 -5.35 15.85 16.93
C SER A 314 -5.64 17.15 16.17
N PHE A 315 -4.71 17.61 15.31
CA PHE A 315 -4.88 18.79 14.45
C PHE A 315 -5.34 18.46 13.02
N THR A 316 -5.47 17.18 12.66
CA THR A 316 -5.81 16.72 11.31
C THR A 316 -7.14 15.95 11.30
N PRO A 317 -8.27 16.60 11.63
CA PRO A 317 -9.57 15.91 11.76
C PRO A 317 -10.06 15.29 10.44
N ASN A 318 -9.52 15.70 9.30
CA ASN A 318 -9.86 15.18 7.97
C ASN A 318 -8.90 14.08 7.47
N CYS A 319 -7.93 13.65 8.31
CA CYS A 319 -6.95 12.65 7.91
C CYS A 319 -7.62 11.29 7.77
N SER A 320 -7.77 10.83 6.52
CA SER A 320 -8.39 9.54 6.17
C SER A 320 -7.37 8.42 5.98
N LYS A 321 -6.09 8.77 5.82
CA LYS A 321 -5.03 7.81 5.50
C LYS A 321 -3.73 8.15 6.23
N LEU A 322 -3.38 7.33 7.21
CA LEU A 322 -2.08 7.40 7.91
C LEU A 322 -1.21 6.21 7.48
N ILE A 323 0.02 6.47 7.04
CA ILE A 323 1.01 5.45 6.72
C ILE A 323 2.25 5.68 7.58
N LEU A 324 2.68 4.66 8.31
CA LEU A 324 3.82 4.71 9.21
C LEU A 324 4.84 3.66 8.76
N HIS A 325 5.94 4.12 8.18
CA HIS A 325 7.09 3.29 7.83
C HIS A 325 8.11 3.43 8.96
N SER A 326 8.31 2.34 9.71
CA SER A 326 9.38 2.19 10.71
C SER A 326 9.21 2.97 12.02
N LEU A 327 8.05 2.92 12.69
CA LEU A 327 7.96 3.43 14.06
C LEU A 327 8.61 2.46 15.06
N LEU A 328 9.75 2.84 15.63
CA LEU A 328 10.29 2.20 16.82
C LEU A 328 9.49 2.66 18.04
N LEU A 329 8.49 1.88 18.44
CA LEU A 329 7.83 2.06 19.73
C LEU A 329 8.79 1.64 20.84
N ASN A 330 9.31 2.60 21.60
CA ASN A 330 10.10 2.29 22.78
C ASN A 330 9.21 1.54 23.79
N GLU A 331 9.74 0.56 24.53
CA GLU A 331 8.90 -0.26 25.42
C GLU A 331 8.17 0.58 26.49
N ASN A 332 8.80 1.68 26.91
CA ASN A 332 8.21 2.65 27.83
C ASN A 332 6.99 3.35 27.22
N ASP A 333 6.99 3.64 25.92
CA ASP A 333 5.91 4.38 25.23
C ASP A 333 4.63 3.54 25.17
N ARG A 334 4.77 2.21 25.03
CA ARG A 334 3.63 1.27 24.97
C ARG A 334 2.76 1.30 26.21
N THR A 335 3.36 1.52 27.39
CA THR A 335 2.62 1.57 28.65
C THR A 335 1.92 2.92 28.87
N SER A 336 2.52 4.02 28.39
CA SER A 336 1.92 5.36 28.47
C SER A 336 0.71 5.51 27.52
N LEU A 337 0.76 4.86 26.37
CA LEU A 337 -0.24 4.99 25.29
C LEU A 337 -1.66 4.62 25.68
N LYS A 338 -1.85 3.56 26.49
CA LYS A 338 -3.18 3.15 26.97
C LYS A 338 -3.81 4.17 27.92
N ASN A 339 -2.98 5.03 28.51
CA ASN A 339 -3.37 6.00 29.53
C ASN A 339 -3.47 7.42 28.96
N GLU A 340 -3.01 7.66 27.74
CA GLU A 340 -2.97 8.98 27.11
C GLU A 340 -4.41 9.37 26.66
N PRO A 341 -5.00 10.46 27.23
CA PRO A 341 -6.39 10.83 26.96
C PRO A 341 -6.65 11.12 25.48
N THR A 342 -5.66 11.71 24.78
CA THR A 342 -5.75 12.12 23.38
C THR A 342 -5.86 10.91 22.46
N PHE A 343 -5.11 9.85 22.75
CA PHE A 343 -5.21 8.58 22.02
C PHE A 343 -6.62 7.97 22.08
N ARG A 344 -7.29 8.00 23.24
CA ARG A 344 -8.67 7.49 23.39
C ARG A 344 -9.69 8.30 22.58
N VAL A 345 -9.46 9.61 22.42
CA VAL A 345 -10.33 10.47 21.61
C VAL A 345 -10.16 10.18 20.11
N ILE A 346 -8.94 9.88 19.68
CA ILE A 346 -8.64 9.56 18.28
C ILE A 346 -9.13 8.16 17.91
N SER A 347 -8.96 7.15 18.78
CA SER A 347 -9.37 5.77 18.50
C SER A 347 -10.87 5.56 18.39
N ASN A 348 -11.66 6.50 18.92
CA ASN A 348 -13.13 6.44 18.92
C ASN A 348 -13.77 7.22 17.75
N LYS A 349 -12.96 7.84 16.89
CA LYS A 349 -13.38 8.45 15.63
C LYS A 349 -13.09 7.48 14.49
#